data_AF-A0A8J6TLB0-F1
#
_entry.id   AF-A0A8J6TLB0-F1
#
_cell.length_a   1.000
_cell.length_b   1.000
_cell.length_c   1.000
_cell.angle_alpha   90.00
_cell.angle_beta   90.00
_cell.angle_gamma   90.00
#
_symmetry.space_group_name_H-M   'P 1'
#
loop_
_entity.id
_entity.type
_entity.pdbx_description
1 polymer ?
#
loop_
_entity_poly.entity_id
_entity_poly.type
_entity_poly.pdbx_seq_one_letter_code
_entity_poly.pdbx_strand_id
1 'polypeptide(L)'
;MAAVKFNPSVWQLAGGPASRPYAEVFLQHGIGLIGPGDAGPWNPERSDDEFEGGFVRRFAKEMQVGDVLILRTGMASILAVGIVASDYLYLNQFDDVNGWDLQHARRVRWSKLPKEYTFDTAVFGANPARCSRIWNEELKDYAERFLNSPPTHWQDAPLPELPPEESDIEELPPFLEGLVAKANDLVGLYWNRQNFGDLPTEDELVAHFVVPFLRNLGWPTERISVKWRRIDVAVFKSLPRTPENCRFVIEAKRLGAGVEGALEQAKGYVQELGVPCDIIVTDGIRYRMYACDREFEPFAYANLVRLKQSAVKLFDRMRRN
;
A
#
# COMPACT_ATOMS: atom_id res chain seq x y z
N MET A 1 17.43 -16.76 -21.18
CA MET A 1 17.27 -15.36 -20.72
C MET A 1 16.19 -14.73 -21.56
N ALA A 2 15.24 -14.01 -20.96
CA ALA A 2 14.16 -13.36 -21.71
C ALA A 2 14.64 -11.97 -22.18
N ALA A 3 15.07 -11.88 -23.45
CA ALA A 3 15.35 -10.63 -24.13
C ALA A 3 14.03 -9.95 -24.58
N VAL A 4 14.07 -8.66 -24.92
CA VAL A 4 12.94 -7.95 -25.55
C VAL A 4 12.52 -8.73 -26.81
N LYS A 5 11.23 -9.05 -26.93
CA LYS A 5 10.74 -9.79 -28.10
C LYS A 5 10.65 -8.86 -29.32
N PHE A 6 10.75 -9.42 -30.52
CA PHE A 6 10.56 -8.65 -31.76
C PHE A 6 9.13 -8.05 -31.79
N ASN A 7 9.03 -6.73 -31.90
CA ASN A 7 7.79 -5.95 -31.82
C ASN A 7 6.99 -6.16 -30.51
N PRO A 8 7.54 -5.72 -29.35
CA PRO A 8 6.92 -5.96 -28.07
C PRO A 8 5.64 -5.12 -27.90
N SER A 9 4.64 -5.67 -27.21
CA SER A 9 3.52 -4.83 -26.77
C SER A 9 3.99 -3.92 -25.66
N VAL A 10 3.55 -2.67 -25.68
CA VAL A 10 3.79 -1.71 -24.60
C VAL A 10 2.55 -1.67 -23.71
N TRP A 11 2.75 -1.78 -22.40
CA TRP A 11 1.71 -1.83 -21.38
C TRP A 11 1.93 -0.73 -20.34
N GLN A 12 0.84 -0.18 -19.79
CA GLN A 12 0.92 0.64 -18.58
C GLN A 12 0.66 -0.21 -17.34
N LEU A 13 1.33 0.15 -16.24
CA LEU A 13 1.07 -0.38 -14.91
C LEU A 13 1.05 0.79 -13.91
N ALA A 14 -0.04 0.89 -13.16
CA ALA A 14 -0.20 1.91 -12.13
C ALA A 14 0.70 1.63 -10.92
N GLY A 15 1.53 2.60 -10.55
CA GLY A 15 2.35 2.57 -9.34
C GLY A 15 1.60 2.90 -8.04
N GLY A 16 0.26 2.90 -8.07
CA GLY A 16 -0.61 3.31 -6.95
C GLY A 16 -0.93 4.82 -6.94
N PRO A 17 -1.99 5.24 -6.22
CA PRO A 17 -2.27 6.65 -5.98
C PRO A 17 -1.25 7.26 -4.99
N ALA A 18 -1.15 8.59 -4.94
CA ALA A 18 -0.27 9.28 -4.00
C ALA A 18 -0.54 8.93 -2.53
N SER A 19 -1.80 8.63 -2.17
CA SER A 19 -2.17 8.21 -0.81
C SER A 19 -1.77 6.76 -0.47
N ARG A 20 -1.42 5.95 -1.49
CA ARG A 20 -1.06 4.53 -1.35
C ARG A 20 -0.11 4.10 -2.48
N PRO A 21 1.16 4.53 -2.45
CA PRO A 21 2.13 4.21 -3.49
C PRO A 21 2.59 2.75 -3.39
N TYR A 22 2.78 2.09 -4.53
CA TYR A 22 3.30 0.72 -4.65
C TYR A 22 4.59 0.64 -5.49
N ALA A 23 4.90 1.70 -6.23
CA ALA A 23 5.97 1.71 -7.23
C ALA A 23 7.32 1.26 -6.67
N GLU A 24 7.70 1.69 -5.46
CA GLU A 24 8.97 1.26 -4.85
C GLU A 24 9.01 -0.24 -4.54
N VAL A 25 7.89 -0.85 -4.13
CA VAL A 25 7.78 -2.31 -3.94
C VAL A 25 8.02 -3.05 -5.25
N PHE A 26 7.47 -2.52 -6.35
CA PHE A 26 7.63 -3.11 -7.69
C PHE A 26 9.09 -3.10 -8.13
N LEU A 27 9.76 -1.96 -7.92
CA LEU A 27 11.17 -1.76 -8.27
C LEU A 27 12.09 -2.62 -7.40
N GLN A 28 11.87 -2.62 -6.09
CA GLN A 28 12.69 -3.35 -5.11
C GLN A 28 12.73 -4.85 -5.39
N HIS A 29 11.60 -5.45 -5.76
CA HIS A 29 11.46 -6.90 -5.93
C HIS A 29 11.45 -7.36 -7.39
N GLY A 30 11.63 -6.44 -8.35
CA GLY A 30 11.57 -6.77 -9.77
C GLY A 30 10.26 -7.43 -10.16
N ILE A 31 9.15 -6.79 -9.81
CA ILE A 31 7.81 -7.33 -9.95
C ILE A 31 6.83 -6.26 -10.42
N GLY A 32 5.81 -6.64 -11.19
CA GLY A 32 4.64 -5.83 -11.45
C GLY A 32 3.44 -6.52 -10.81
N LEU A 33 2.64 -5.76 -10.06
CA LEU A 33 1.51 -6.30 -9.31
C LEU A 33 0.21 -5.58 -9.66
N ILE A 34 -0.91 -6.30 -9.68
CA ILE A 34 -2.25 -5.73 -9.75
C ILE A 34 -3.21 -6.45 -8.78
N GLY A 35 -4.28 -5.77 -8.42
CA GLY A 35 -5.41 -6.31 -7.67
C GLY A 35 -6.74 -6.04 -8.39
N PRO A 36 -7.86 -6.58 -7.88
CA PRO A 36 -7.98 -7.19 -6.56
C PRO A 36 -7.39 -8.61 -6.53
N GLY A 37 -6.76 -9.00 -5.42
CA GLY A 37 -6.16 -10.33 -5.26
C GLY A 37 -6.94 -11.26 -4.31
N ASP A 38 -7.86 -10.72 -3.51
CA ASP A 38 -8.72 -11.43 -2.56
C ASP A 38 -9.65 -12.46 -3.22
N ALA A 39 -9.98 -12.26 -4.50
CA ALA A 39 -10.71 -13.23 -5.31
C ALA A 39 -9.91 -14.52 -5.58
N GLY A 40 -8.60 -14.57 -5.34
CA GLY A 40 -7.76 -15.74 -5.62
C GLY A 40 -7.13 -15.72 -7.03
N PRO A 41 -6.47 -16.83 -7.46
CA PRO A 41 -5.79 -16.87 -8.75
C PRO A 41 -6.77 -16.82 -9.93
N TRP A 42 -6.36 -16.14 -11.00
CA TRP A 42 -7.14 -16.07 -12.24
C TRP A 42 -7.00 -17.36 -13.06
N ASN A 43 -8.09 -17.79 -13.70
CA ASN A 43 -8.08 -18.84 -14.72
C ASN A 43 -9.16 -18.56 -15.79
N PRO A 44 -9.12 -19.24 -16.97
CA PRO A 44 -10.06 -18.98 -18.06
C PRO A 44 -11.53 -19.32 -17.79
N GLU A 45 -11.83 -20.08 -16.74
CA GLU A 45 -13.20 -20.48 -16.38
C GLU A 45 -13.90 -19.45 -15.48
N ARG A 46 -13.14 -18.50 -14.91
CA ARG A 46 -13.64 -17.47 -14.00
C ARG A 46 -14.08 -16.20 -14.73
N SER A 47 -15.10 -15.54 -14.19
CA SER A 47 -15.62 -14.30 -14.76
C SER A 47 -14.71 -13.12 -14.48
N ASP A 48 -14.60 -12.19 -15.44
CA ASP A 48 -13.90 -10.92 -15.25
C ASP A 48 -14.54 -10.08 -14.12
N ASP A 49 -15.83 -10.26 -13.83
CA ASP A 49 -16.55 -9.55 -12.77
C ASP A 49 -16.04 -9.89 -11.36
N GLU A 50 -15.51 -11.11 -11.16
CA GLU A 50 -14.88 -11.51 -9.90
C GLU A 50 -13.62 -10.70 -9.59
N PHE A 51 -13.06 -10.00 -10.59
CA PHE A 51 -11.83 -9.24 -10.51
C PHE A 51 -12.03 -7.74 -10.80
N GLU A 52 -13.26 -7.23 -10.64
CA GLU A 52 -13.66 -5.85 -10.97
C GLU A 52 -13.41 -5.48 -12.45
N GLY A 53 -13.39 -6.47 -13.34
CA GLY A 53 -13.29 -6.32 -14.79
C GLY A 53 -12.05 -6.99 -15.41
N GLY A 54 -11.89 -6.82 -16.73
CA GLY A 54 -10.95 -7.64 -17.50
C GLY A 54 -9.46 -7.30 -17.40
N PHE A 55 -9.02 -6.45 -16.46
CA PHE A 55 -7.59 -6.11 -16.36
C PHE A 55 -6.76 -7.27 -15.80
N VAL A 56 -7.29 -8.10 -14.89
CA VAL A 56 -6.59 -9.30 -14.41
C VAL A 56 -6.43 -10.31 -15.53
N ARG A 57 -7.49 -10.57 -16.31
CA ARG A 57 -7.43 -11.42 -17.50
C ARG A 57 -6.37 -10.95 -18.50
N ARG A 58 -6.34 -9.65 -18.83
CA ARG A 58 -5.33 -9.09 -19.75
C ARG A 58 -3.92 -9.29 -19.22
N PHE A 59 -3.70 -9.01 -17.94
CA PHE A 59 -2.41 -9.17 -17.28
C PHE A 59 -1.97 -10.63 -17.19
N ALA A 60 -2.89 -11.56 -16.95
CA ALA A 60 -2.62 -12.99 -16.80
C ALA A 60 -2.47 -13.72 -18.15
N LYS A 61 -3.26 -13.35 -19.17
CA LYS A 61 -3.34 -14.08 -20.45
C LYS A 61 -2.73 -13.35 -21.64
N GLU A 62 -2.89 -12.03 -21.74
CA GLU A 62 -2.51 -11.27 -22.95
C GLU A 62 -1.08 -10.72 -22.87
N MET A 63 -0.64 -10.30 -21.69
CA MET A 63 0.74 -9.85 -21.46
C MET A 63 1.70 -11.05 -21.55
N GLN A 64 2.80 -10.87 -22.27
CA GLN A 64 3.76 -11.94 -22.54
C GLN A 64 5.16 -11.57 -22.04
N VAL A 65 5.98 -12.59 -21.79
CA VAL A 65 7.42 -12.41 -21.57
C VAL A 65 8.03 -11.65 -22.75
N GLY A 66 8.88 -10.67 -22.44
CA GLY A 66 9.50 -9.77 -23.41
C GLY A 66 8.66 -8.56 -23.82
N ASP A 67 7.41 -8.45 -23.36
CA ASP A 67 6.64 -7.20 -23.47
C ASP A 67 7.23 -6.09 -22.58
N VAL A 68 6.90 -4.85 -22.91
CA VAL A 68 7.39 -3.65 -22.23
C VAL A 68 6.33 -3.12 -21.29
N LEU A 69 6.75 -2.75 -20.08
CA LEU A 69 5.92 -2.14 -19.06
C LEU A 69 6.38 -0.73 -18.75
N ILE A 70 5.42 0.19 -18.68
CA ILE A 70 5.61 1.57 -18.26
C ILE A 70 4.99 1.73 -16.88
N LEU A 71 5.83 2.00 -15.88
CA LEU A 71 5.39 2.24 -14.50
C LEU A 71 4.98 3.70 -14.35
N ARG A 72 3.68 3.96 -14.28
CA ARG A 72 3.12 5.31 -14.16
C ARG A 72 2.85 5.71 -12.71
N THR A 73 2.99 7.00 -12.41
CA THR A 73 2.72 7.63 -11.10
C THR A 73 1.60 8.68 -11.18
N GLY A 74 0.98 8.84 -12.35
CA GLY A 74 -0.13 9.77 -12.59
C GLY A 74 -0.78 9.56 -13.94
N MET A 75 -1.40 10.62 -14.48
CA MET A 75 -1.99 10.63 -15.84
C MET A 75 -1.00 10.99 -16.94
N ALA A 76 0.16 11.55 -16.56
CA ALA A 76 1.20 12.03 -17.48
C ALA A 76 2.62 11.75 -16.99
N SER A 77 2.81 11.03 -15.88
CA SER A 77 4.14 10.78 -15.29
C SER A 77 4.51 9.30 -15.29
N ILE A 78 5.79 9.03 -15.51
CA ILE A 78 6.38 7.69 -15.44
C ILE A 78 7.64 7.68 -14.56
N LEU A 79 7.80 6.60 -13.80
CA LEU A 79 8.92 6.40 -12.88
C LEU A 79 9.94 5.39 -13.41
N ALA A 80 9.49 4.42 -14.21
CA ALA A 80 10.35 3.36 -14.72
C ALA A 80 9.81 2.75 -16.01
N VAL A 81 10.73 2.14 -16.75
CA VAL A 81 10.43 1.25 -17.89
C VAL A 81 10.91 -0.15 -17.51
N GLY A 82 10.16 -1.19 -17.85
CA GLY A 82 10.51 -2.56 -17.52
C GLY A 82 10.23 -3.55 -18.63
N ILE A 83 10.87 -4.72 -18.54
CA ILE A 83 10.65 -5.85 -19.45
C ILE A 83 10.06 -7.01 -18.65
N VAL A 84 8.94 -7.55 -19.13
CA VAL A 84 8.28 -8.70 -18.52
C VAL A 84 9.20 -9.92 -18.63
N ALA A 85 9.50 -10.53 -17.48
CA ALA A 85 10.50 -11.58 -17.34
C ALA A 85 9.93 -12.93 -16.88
N SER A 86 8.61 -13.03 -16.63
CA SER A 86 7.95 -14.30 -16.30
C SER A 86 6.54 -14.42 -16.89
N ASP A 87 6.05 -15.66 -16.88
CA ASP A 87 4.61 -15.93 -16.98
C ASP A 87 3.84 -15.38 -15.77
N TYR A 88 2.51 -15.50 -15.82
CA TYR A 88 1.61 -15.06 -14.75
C TYR A 88 1.90 -15.83 -13.46
N LEU A 89 1.91 -15.12 -12.34
CA LEU A 89 2.10 -15.66 -11.01
C LEU A 89 0.98 -15.16 -10.09
N TYR A 90 0.62 -15.96 -9.11
CA TYR A 90 -0.19 -15.53 -7.98
C TYR A 90 0.64 -15.69 -6.71
N LEU A 91 0.95 -14.57 -6.04
CA LEU A 91 1.98 -14.51 -5.00
C LEU A 91 1.39 -14.00 -3.67
N ASN A 92 1.17 -14.91 -2.73
CA ASN A 92 0.56 -14.62 -1.43
C ASN A 92 1.38 -13.66 -0.55
N GLN A 93 2.70 -13.58 -0.77
CA GLN A 93 3.54 -12.59 -0.07
C GLN A 93 3.18 -11.12 -0.37
N PHE A 94 2.28 -10.86 -1.34
CA PHE A 94 1.76 -9.53 -1.67
C PHE A 94 0.24 -9.43 -1.40
N ASP A 95 -0.26 -10.20 -0.44
CA ASP A 95 -1.66 -10.17 0.01
C ASP A 95 -2.01 -8.87 0.76
N ASP A 96 -1.04 -8.10 1.25
CA ASP A 96 -1.27 -6.79 1.87
C ASP A 96 -0.15 -5.79 1.55
N VAL A 97 -0.19 -5.22 0.34
CA VAL A 97 0.71 -4.15 -0.06
C VAL A 97 0.06 -2.81 0.26
N ASN A 98 0.47 -2.19 1.36
CA ASN A 98 -0.06 -0.88 1.79
C ASN A 98 -1.59 -0.88 1.95
N GLY A 99 -2.15 -1.98 2.48
CA GLY A 99 -3.59 -2.13 2.68
C GLY A 99 -4.35 -2.61 1.46
N TRP A 100 -3.68 -3.16 0.45
CA TRP A 100 -4.32 -3.65 -0.78
C TRP A 100 -3.76 -4.99 -1.24
N ASP A 101 -4.68 -5.88 -1.62
CA ASP A 101 -4.40 -7.23 -2.09
C ASP A 101 -3.90 -7.18 -3.54
N LEU A 102 -2.60 -7.39 -3.74
CA LEU A 102 -1.88 -7.22 -5.01
C LEU A 102 -1.23 -8.53 -5.49
N GLN A 103 -1.86 -9.68 -5.26
CA GLN A 103 -1.26 -10.99 -5.53
C GLN A 103 -1.07 -11.35 -7.01
N HIS A 104 -1.72 -10.67 -7.96
CA HIS A 104 -1.53 -10.96 -9.39
C HIS A 104 -0.23 -10.36 -9.89
N ALA A 105 0.73 -11.21 -10.23
CA ALA A 105 2.12 -10.81 -10.42
C ALA A 105 2.71 -11.21 -11.79
N ARG A 106 3.71 -10.41 -12.19
CA ARG A 106 4.69 -10.72 -13.25
C ARG A 106 6.07 -10.33 -12.74
N ARG A 107 7.09 -11.15 -12.94
CA ARG A 107 8.47 -10.68 -12.75
C ARG A 107 8.81 -9.67 -13.84
N VAL A 108 9.48 -8.59 -13.47
CA VAL A 108 9.82 -7.49 -14.38
C VAL A 108 11.24 -7.03 -14.07
N ARG A 109 12.07 -6.91 -15.11
CA ARG A 109 13.34 -6.19 -14.98
C ARG A 109 13.06 -4.72 -15.16
N TRP A 110 13.12 -3.96 -14.08
CA TRP A 110 12.87 -2.53 -14.09
C TRP A 110 14.15 -1.72 -14.31
N SER A 111 14.03 -0.65 -15.08
CA SER A 111 14.97 0.46 -15.14
C SER A 111 14.29 1.68 -14.54
N LYS A 112 14.66 2.01 -13.30
CA LYS A 112 14.20 3.22 -12.63
C LYS A 112 14.79 4.44 -13.34
N LEU A 113 13.95 5.41 -13.67
CA LEU A 113 14.42 6.67 -14.23
C LEU A 113 15.17 7.46 -13.15
N PRO A 114 16.28 8.17 -13.48
CA PRO A 114 16.99 9.01 -12.52
C PRO A 114 16.09 10.09 -11.90
N LYS A 115 15.11 10.55 -12.68
CA LYS A 115 14.03 11.44 -12.26
C LYS A 115 12.75 11.00 -12.97
N GLU A 116 11.62 11.15 -12.30
CA GLU A 116 10.31 11.00 -12.93
C GLU A 116 10.22 11.85 -14.20
N TYR A 117 9.70 11.24 -15.27
CA TYR A 117 9.48 11.92 -16.53
C TYR A 117 7.99 12.24 -16.68
N THR A 118 7.68 13.51 -16.92
CA THR A 118 6.31 14.00 -17.12
C THR A 118 6.14 14.44 -18.57
N PHE A 119 5.14 13.89 -19.24
CA PHE A 119 4.72 14.27 -20.57
C PHE A 119 3.90 15.57 -20.52
N ASP A 120 3.92 16.35 -21.60
CA ASP A 120 3.17 17.62 -21.68
C ASP A 120 1.64 17.42 -21.67
N THR A 121 1.19 16.20 -22.00
CA THR A 121 -0.23 15.85 -22.07
C THR A 121 -0.55 14.63 -21.21
N ALA A 122 -1.83 14.43 -20.91
CA ALA A 122 -2.33 13.24 -20.21
C ALA A 122 -2.27 11.99 -21.12
N VAL A 123 -1.06 11.50 -21.41
CA VAL A 123 -0.78 10.39 -22.34
C VAL A 123 -1.43 9.06 -21.93
N PHE A 124 -1.81 8.91 -20.65
CA PHE A 124 -2.54 7.73 -20.15
C PHE A 124 -4.07 7.89 -20.17
N GLY A 125 -4.58 9.06 -20.57
CA GLY A 125 -6.00 9.41 -20.55
C GLY A 125 -6.48 9.92 -19.19
N ALA A 126 -7.77 10.33 -19.13
CA ALA A 126 -8.35 10.95 -17.94
C ALA A 126 -8.60 9.97 -16.77
N ASN A 127 -8.93 8.71 -17.09
CA ASN A 127 -9.16 7.64 -16.10
C ASN A 127 -8.36 6.40 -16.50
N PRO A 128 -7.03 6.42 -16.34
CA PRO A 128 -6.18 5.33 -16.78
C PRO A 128 -6.44 4.06 -15.97
N ALA A 129 -6.57 2.93 -16.67
CA ALA A 129 -6.71 1.63 -16.03
C ALA A 129 -5.49 1.29 -15.15
N ARG A 130 -5.67 0.38 -14.18
CA ARG A 130 -4.56 -0.16 -13.36
C ARG A 130 -3.51 -0.86 -14.23
N CYS A 131 -3.98 -1.60 -15.24
CA CYS A 131 -3.16 -2.21 -16.27
C CYS A 131 -3.92 -2.27 -17.61
N SER A 132 -3.28 -1.81 -18.68
CA SER A 132 -3.80 -1.94 -20.05
C SER A 132 -2.68 -1.81 -21.08
N ARG A 133 -2.95 -2.28 -22.30
CA ARG A 133 -2.06 -2.04 -23.43
C ARG A 133 -2.08 -0.55 -23.81
N ILE A 134 -0.93 -0.02 -24.16
CA ILE A 134 -0.75 1.36 -24.62
C ILE A 134 -0.83 1.39 -26.15
N TRP A 135 -1.69 2.28 -26.64
CA TRP A 135 -1.83 2.58 -28.07
C TRP A 135 -1.34 3.97 -28.44
N ASN A 136 -1.09 4.83 -27.45
CA ASN A 136 -0.56 6.18 -27.66
C ASN A 136 0.86 6.10 -28.24
N GLU A 137 1.07 6.76 -29.39
CA GLU A 137 2.31 6.68 -30.15
C GLU A 137 3.48 7.39 -29.45
N GLU A 138 3.24 8.46 -28.69
CA GLU A 138 4.28 9.15 -27.93
C GLU A 138 4.89 8.25 -26.85
N LEU A 139 4.05 7.48 -26.14
CA LEU A 139 4.52 6.49 -25.16
C LEU A 139 5.24 5.31 -25.81
N LYS A 140 4.79 4.85 -26.98
CA LYS A 140 5.48 3.77 -27.72
C LYS A 140 6.84 4.22 -28.21
N ASP A 141 6.93 5.41 -28.81
CA ASP A 141 8.18 6.02 -29.24
C ASP A 141 9.14 6.21 -28.06
N TYR A 142 8.64 6.74 -26.94
CA TYR A 142 9.45 6.87 -25.72
C TYR A 142 10.01 5.50 -25.27
N ALA A 143 9.15 4.47 -25.21
CA ALA A 143 9.55 3.14 -24.79
C ALA A 143 10.61 2.53 -25.73
N GLU A 144 10.40 2.65 -27.04
CA GLU A 144 11.34 2.15 -28.06
C GLU A 144 12.68 2.87 -27.97
N ARG A 145 12.69 4.21 -27.90
CA ARG A 145 13.93 4.98 -27.74
C ARG A 145 14.65 4.63 -26.44
N PHE A 146 13.91 4.46 -25.34
CA PHE A 146 14.49 4.10 -24.05
C PHE A 146 15.18 2.73 -24.08
N LEU A 147 14.54 1.72 -24.68
CA LEU A 147 15.11 0.37 -24.79
C LEU A 147 16.37 0.32 -25.66
N ASN A 148 16.46 1.19 -26.67
CA ASN A 148 17.61 1.26 -27.56
C ASN A 148 18.70 2.24 -27.07
N SER A 149 18.48 2.94 -25.96
CA SER A 149 19.42 3.90 -25.40
C SER A 149 20.27 3.28 -24.27
N PRO A 150 21.60 3.47 -24.26
CA PRO A 150 22.43 3.07 -23.13
C PRO A 150 22.04 3.79 -21.83
N PRO A 151 22.17 3.15 -20.66
CA PRO A 151 22.63 1.77 -20.47
C PRO A 151 21.55 0.72 -20.75
N THR A 152 21.92 -0.39 -21.40
CA THR A 152 21.01 -1.51 -21.71
C THR A 152 21.20 -2.75 -20.83
N HIS A 153 22.22 -2.78 -19.97
CA HIS A 153 22.56 -3.96 -19.16
C HIS A 153 21.45 -4.38 -18.17
N TRP A 154 20.56 -3.46 -17.80
CA TRP A 154 19.40 -3.75 -16.94
C TRP A 154 18.41 -4.73 -17.59
N GLN A 155 18.39 -4.80 -18.92
CA GLN A 155 17.48 -5.66 -19.69
C GLN A 155 17.75 -7.15 -19.48
N ASP A 156 19.00 -7.48 -19.14
CA ASP A 156 19.47 -8.84 -18.86
C ASP A 156 19.89 -9.03 -17.40
N ALA A 157 19.70 -8.03 -16.55
CA ALA A 157 20.05 -8.11 -15.14
C ALA A 157 19.32 -9.27 -14.44
N PRO A 158 19.97 -9.92 -13.46
CA PRO A 158 19.30 -10.91 -12.63
C PRO A 158 18.12 -10.25 -11.91
N LEU A 159 17.02 -10.99 -11.79
CA LEU A 159 15.87 -10.52 -11.04
C LEU A 159 16.20 -10.51 -9.54
N PRO A 160 15.78 -9.48 -8.78
CA PRO A 160 15.90 -9.48 -7.32
C PRO A 160 15.21 -10.68 -6.68
N GLU A 161 15.54 -11.00 -5.43
CA GLU A 161 14.79 -11.99 -4.68
C GLU A 161 13.41 -11.45 -4.28
N LEU A 162 12.42 -12.35 -4.24
CA LEU A 162 11.11 -12.01 -3.70
C LEU A 162 11.17 -12.08 -2.17
N PRO A 163 10.40 -11.24 -1.46
CA PRO A 163 10.31 -11.37 -0.02
C PRO A 163 9.65 -12.70 0.34
N PRO A 164 9.99 -13.33 1.48
CA PRO A 164 9.28 -14.52 1.93
C PRO A 164 7.81 -14.18 2.18
N GLU A 165 6.93 -15.18 2.03
CA GLU A 165 5.55 -15.07 2.49
C GLU A 165 5.53 -14.93 4.01
N GLU A 166 4.80 -13.94 4.50
CA GLU A 166 4.71 -13.69 5.93
C GLU A 166 3.64 -14.60 6.54
N SER A 167 4.03 -15.33 7.59
CA SER A 167 3.12 -16.18 8.35
C SER A 167 2.08 -15.34 9.11
N ASP A 168 0.86 -15.86 9.16
CA ASP A 168 -0.17 -15.37 10.05
C ASP A 168 0.26 -15.57 11.51
N ILE A 169 -0.32 -14.78 12.42
CA ILE A 169 -0.11 -14.98 13.84
C ILE A 169 -0.79 -16.28 14.29
N GLU A 170 -0.02 -17.23 14.84
CA GLU A 170 -0.56 -18.54 15.26
C GLU A 170 -1.49 -18.42 16.47
N GLU A 171 -1.06 -17.66 17.49
CA GLU A 171 -1.83 -17.42 18.71
C GLU A 171 -2.09 -15.93 18.87
N LEU A 172 -3.37 -15.55 18.75
CA LEU A 172 -3.78 -14.17 18.96
C LEU A 172 -3.64 -13.81 20.45
N PRO A 173 -2.99 -12.69 20.80
CA PRO A 173 -2.89 -12.29 22.20
C PRO A 173 -4.29 -12.07 22.82
N PRO A 174 -4.60 -12.61 24.02
CA PRO A 174 -5.95 -12.56 24.59
C PRO A 174 -6.54 -11.15 24.71
N PHE A 175 -5.68 -10.14 24.94
CA PHE A 175 -6.12 -8.74 25.03
C PHE A 175 -6.59 -8.17 23.69
N LEU A 176 -6.34 -8.82 22.55
CA LEU A 176 -6.78 -8.38 21.21
C LEU A 176 -7.95 -9.19 20.64
N GLU A 177 -8.29 -10.35 21.22
CA GLU A 177 -9.34 -11.25 20.69
C GLU A 177 -10.64 -10.52 20.37
N GLY A 178 -11.20 -9.79 21.34
CA GLY A 178 -12.46 -9.06 21.13
C GLY A 178 -12.36 -7.94 20.09
N LEU A 179 -11.20 -7.31 19.95
CA LEU A 179 -11.00 -6.24 18.96
C LEU A 179 -10.89 -6.82 17.55
N VAL A 180 -10.14 -7.91 17.38
CA VAL A 180 -9.95 -8.60 16.11
C VAL A 180 -11.26 -9.23 15.65
N ALA A 181 -12.02 -9.87 16.56
CA ALA A 181 -13.36 -10.37 16.26
C ALA A 181 -14.26 -9.24 15.76
N LYS A 182 -14.30 -8.11 16.48
CA LYS A 182 -15.06 -6.92 16.07
C LYS A 182 -14.62 -6.38 14.70
N ALA A 183 -13.32 -6.36 14.40
CA ALA A 183 -12.82 -5.91 13.11
C ALA A 183 -13.30 -6.81 11.97
N ASN A 184 -13.25 -8.14 12.16
CA ASN A 184 -13.73 -9.10 11.18
C ASN A 184 -15.24 -9.00 10.95
N ASP A 185 -16.03 -8.82 12.01
CA ASP A 185 -17.49 -8.67 11.91
C ASP A 185 -17.91 -7.38 11.19
N LEU A 186 -17.21 -6.27 11.46
CA LEU A 186 -17.64 -4.94 11.01
C LEU A 186 -17.05 -4.51 9.68
N VAL A 187 -15.85 -4.98 9.29
CA VAL A 187 -15.17 -4.47 8.09
C VAL A 187 -16.04 -4.66 6.84
N GLY A 188 -16.62 -5.85 6.65
CA GLY A 188 -17.47 -6.14 5.49
C GLY A 188 -18.77 -5.33 5.51
N LEU A 189 -19.33 -5.10 6.71
CA LEU A 189 -20.53 -4.27 6.88
C LEU A 189 -20.26 -2.80 6.51
N TYR A 190 -19.10 -2.25 6.89
CA TYR A 190 -18.74 -0.87 6.55
C TYR A 190 -18.52 -0.63 5.06
N TRP A 191 -18.18 -1.65 4.29
CA TRP A 191 -18.13 -1.57 2.83
C TRP A 191 -19.51 -1.62 2.17
N ASN A 192 -20.56 -2.01 2.90
CA ASN A 192 -21.93 -2.09 2.38
C ASN A 192 -22.60 -0.71 2.30
N ARG A 193 -22.24 0.05 1.28
CA ARG A 193 -22.82 1.39 1.00
C ARG A 193 -24.31 1.35 0.70
N GLN A 194 -24.86 0.22 0.25
CA GLN A 194 -26.29 0.09 0.01
C GLN A 194 -27.09 0.19 1.31
N ASN A 195 -26.58 -0.39 2.39
CA ASN A 195 -27.27 -0.41 3.68
C ASN A 195 -26.83 0.73 4.62
N PHE A 196 -25.57 1.16 4.54
CA PHE A 196 -24.99 2.17 5.46
C PHE A 196 -24.80 3.55 4.82
N GLY A 197 -24.98 3.68 3.50
CA GLY A 197 -24.74 4.93 2.77
C GLY A 197 -23.24 5.23 2.65
N ASP A 198 -22.76 6.14 3.48
CA ASP A 198 -21.36 6.55 3.49
C ASP A 198 -20.47 5.58 4.27
N LEU A 199 -19.18 5.60 3.96
CA LEU A 199 -18.19 4.90 4.78
C LEU A 199 -18.07 5.57 6.15
N PRO A 200 -17.70 4.82 7.22
CA PRO A 200 -17.45 5.41 8.53
C PRO A 200 -16.46 6.57 8.45
N THR A 201 -16.78 7.62 9.19
CA THR A 201 -15.93 8.80 9.39
C THR A 201 -14.67 8.43 10.17
N GLU A 202 -13.66 9.31 10.10
CA GLU A 202 -12.46 9.18 10.92
C GLU A 202 -12.79 9.08 12.41
N ASP A 203 -13.74 9.88 12.89
CA ASP A 203 -14.13 9.92 14.31
C ASP A 203 -14.85 8.63 14.75
N GLU A 204 -15.67 8.05 13.88
CA GLU A 204 -16.26 6.73 14.12
C GLU A 204 -15.19 5.65 14.20
N LEU A 205 -14.20 5.65 13.31
CA LEU A 205 -13.10 4.67 13.34
C LEU A 205 -12.23 4.84 14.59
N VAL A 206 -12.01 6.09 15.03
CA VAL A 206 -11.34 6.38 16.30
C VAL A 206 -12.11 5.79 17.48
N ALA A 207 -13.42 6.00 17.52
CA ALA A 207 -14.27 5.49 18.60
C ALA A 207 -14.42 3.96 18.57
N HIS A 208 -14.57 3.37 17.37
CA HIS A 208 -14.86 1.96 17.19
C HIS A 208 -13.63 1.06 17.34
N PHE A 209 -12.44 1.54 16.96
CA PHE A 209 -11.22 0.73 16.95
C PHE A 209 -10.04 1.36 17.64
N VAL A 210 -9.69 2.62 17.34
CA VAL A 210 -8.42 3.19 17.84
C VAL A 210 -8.41 3.31 19.37
N VAL A 211 -9.45 3.88 19.98
CA VAL A 211 -9.55 4.00 21.44
C VAL A 211 -9.64 2.63 22.12
N PRO A 212 -10.51 1.69 21.68
CA PRO A 212 -10.52 0.32 22.20
C PRO A 212 -9.16 -0.39 22.08
N PHE A 213 -8.45 -0.22 20.96
CA PHE A 213 -7.14 -0.81 20.75
C PHE A 213 -6.12 -0.30 21.77
N LEU A 214 -6.06 1.02 21.98
CA LEU A 214 -5.18 1.61 23.00
C LEU A 214 -5.55 1.13 24.40
N ARG A 215 -6.84 0.98 24.70
CA ARG A 215 -7.32 0.47 25.99
C ARG A 215 -6.88 -0.97 26.23
N ASN A 216 -6.97 -1.81 25.20
CA ASN A 216 -6.50 -3.20 25.22
C ASN A 216 -4.98 -3.30 25.36
N LEU A 217 -4.23 -2.31 24.85
CA LEU A 217 -2.78 -2.17 25.04
C LEU A 217 -2.38 -1.59 26.42
N GLY A 218 -3.33 -1.41 27.34
CA GLY A 218 -3.11 -1.00 28.73
C GLY A 218 -3.13 0.51 28.99
N TRP A 219 -3.40 1.33 27.98
CA TRP A 219 -3.50 2.79 28.16
C TRP A 219 -4.78 3.14 28.91
N PRO A 220 -4.69 3.94 29.99
CA PRO A 220 -5.87 4.37 30.73
C PRO A 220 -6.53 5.55 30.03
N THR A 221 -7.85 5.68 30.17
CA THR A 221 -8.67 6.64 29.41
C THR A 221 -8.21 8.08 29.60
N GLU A 222 -7.81 8.46 30.80
CA GLU A 222 -7.31 9.81 31.11
C GLU A 222 -5.98 10.15 30.42
N ARG A 223 -5.24 9.16 29.89
CA ARG A 223 -4.01 9.35 29.10
C ARG A 223 -4.22 9.22 27.59
N ILE A 224 -5.45 9.03 27.15
CA ILE A 224 -5.84 9.05 25.75
C ILE A 224 -6.64 10.33 25.54
N SER A 225 -6.22 11.18 24.60
CA SER A 225 -6.93 12.40 24.26
C SER A 225 -7.32 12.39 22.80
N VAL A 226 -8.63 12.45 22.55
CA VAL A 226 -9.20 12.59 21.20
C VAL A 226 -9.28 14.08 20.86
N LYS A 227 -8.92 14.46 19.64
CA LYS A 227 -8.88 15.85 19.13
C LYS A 227 -8.02 16.81 19.98
N TRP A 228 -6.91 16.33 20.53
CA TRP A 228 -5.99 17.18 21.30
C TRP A 228 -5.14 18.04 20.36
N ARG A 229 -5.30 19.36 20.41
CA ARG A 229 -4.58 20.30 19.54
C ARG A 229 -4.70 19.94 18.04
N ARG A 230 -5.91 19.55 17.61
CA ARG A 230 -6.25 19.11 16.24
C ARG A 230 -5.68 17.75 15.82
N ILE A 231 -4.95 17.07 16.70
CA ILE A 231 -4.50 15.69 16.49
C ILE A 231 -5.66 14.74 16.79
N ASP A 232 -5.95 13.79 15.90
CA ASP A 232 -7.07 12.86 16.06
C ASP A 232 -7.00 12.10 17.39
N VAL A 233 -5.85 11.49 17.70
CA VAL A 233 -5.60 10.91 19.02
C VAL A 233 -4.16 11.20 19.46
N ALA A 234 -3.98 11.68 20.68
CA ALA A 234 -2.68 11.78 21.35
C ALA A 234 -2.66 10.90 22.60
N VAL A 235 -1.56 10.17 22.79
CA VAL A 235 -1.36 9.26 23.94
C VAL A 235 -0.23 9.77 24.80
N PHE A 236 -0.43 9.79 26.12
CA PHE A 236 0.48 10.43 27.07
C PHE A 236 1.09 9.44 28.05
N LYS A 237 2.43 9.45 28.20
CA LYS A 237 3.15 8.59 29.18
C LYS A 237 2.85 8.98 30.63
N SER A 238 2.48 10.22 30.90
CA SER A 238 2.09 10.72 32.22
C SER A 238 1.15 11.92 32.12
N LEU A 239 0.56 12.34 33.24
CA LEU A 239 -0.23 13.57 33.34
C LEU A 239 0.64 14.69 33.93
N PRO A 240 0.40 15.97 33.61
CA PRO A 240 -0.66 16.49 32.75
C PRO A 240 -0.43 16.24 31.25
N ARG A 241 -1.48 16.42 30.44
CA ARG A 241 -1.44 16.27 28.97
C ARG A 241 -0.69 17.44 28.32
N THR A 242 0.64 17.39 28.35
CA THR A 242 1.55 18.36 27.72
C THR A 242 2.35 17.69 26.60
N PRO A 243 2.96 18.46 25.68
CA PRO A 243 3.82 17.90 24.64
C PRO A 243 4.90 16.97 25.20
N GLU A 244 5.61 17.35 26.27
CA GLU A 244 6.73 16.58 26.85
C GLU A 244 6.29 15.21 27.38
N ASN A 245 5.00 15.10 27.72
CA ASN A 245 4.35 13.89 28.15
C ASN A 245 3.71 13.08 27.02
N CYS A 246 3.66 13.61 25.79
CA CYS A 246 3.17 12.88 24.63
C CYS A 246 4.12 11.72 24.29
N ARG A 247 3.57 10.52 24.14
CA ARG A 247 4.32 9.30 23.81
C ARG A 247 4.32 9.04 22.31
N PHE A 248 3.16 9.19 21.69
CA PHE A 248 2.93 9.09 20.25
C PHE A 248 1.59 9.74 19.91
N VAL A 249 1.43 10.05 18.62
CA VAL A 249 0.21 10.59 18.04
C VAL A 249 -0.36 9.62 17.01
N ILE A 250 -1.67 9.67 16.80
CA ILE A 250 -2.38 8.88 15.80
C ILE A 250 -3.18 9.82 14.91
N GLU A 251 -2.99 9.69 13.60
CA GLU A 251 -3.81 10.33 12.57
C GLU A 251 -4.71 9.27 11.94
N ALA A 252 -6.02 9.49 12.00
CA ALA A 252 -7.01 8.59 11.43
C ALA A 252 -7.40 9.05 10.02
N LYS A 253 -7.75 8.08 9.18
CA LYS A 253 -8.34 8.29 7.85
C LYS A 253 -9.57 7.43 7.69
N ARG A 254 -10.40 7.76 6.71
CA ARG A 254 -11.55 6.94 6.35
C ARG A 254 -11.11 5.56 5.89
N LEU A 255 -11.98 4.59 6.11
CA LEU A 255 -11.78 3.20 5.73
C LEU A 255 -11.34 3.10 4.26
N GLY A 256 -10.18 2.50 4.03
CA GLY A 256 -9.67 2.25 2.68
C GLY A 256 -9.12 3.45 1.90
N ALA A 257 -8.94 4.62 2.51
CA ALA A 257 -8.37 5.81 1.84
C ALA A 257 -6.87 5.68 1.47
N GLY A 258 -6.17 4.68 2.02
CA GLY A 258 -4.70 4.62 2.00
C GLY A 258 -4.17 5.51 3.12
N VAL A 259 -3.44 4.91 4.06
CA VAL A 259 -3.04 5.57 5.31
C VAL A 259 -1.70 6.29 5.16
N GLU A 260 -0.96 5.98 4.10
CA GLU A 260 0.40 6.47 3.85
C GLU A 260 0.43 7.96 3.58
N GLY A 261 -0.57 8.48 2.85
CA GLY A 261 -0.71 9.91 2.58
C GLY A 261 -0.97 10.76 3.84
N ALA A 262 -1.32 10.15 4.97
CA ALA A 262 -1.57 10.85 6.23
C ALA A 262 -0.29 11.23 6.99
N LEU A 263 0.86 10.65 6.63
CA LEU A 263 2.10 10.86 7.37
C LEU A 263 2.54 12.32 7.37
N GLU A 264 2.48 13.01 6.24
CA GLU A 264 2.94 14.40 6.15
C GLU A 264 2.11 15.36 7.01
N GLN A 265 0.79 15.12 7.09
CA GLN A 265 -0.09 15.85 7.99
C GLN A 265 0.30 15.58 9.46
N ALA A 266 0.54 14.32 9.81
CA ALA A 266 0.93 13.95 11.17
C ALA A 266 2.31 14.50 11.57
N LYS A 267 3.28 14.56 10.64
CA LYS A 267 4.58 15.20 10.84
C LYS A 267 4.42 16.68 11.18
N GLY A 268 3.50 17.38 10.51
CA GLY A 268 3.16 18.77 10.82
C GLY A 268 2.76 18.94 12.28
N TYR A 269 1.91 18.06 12.81
CA TYR A 269 1.55 18.12 14.23
C TYR A 269 2.73 17.90 15.16
N VAL A 270 3.57 16.88 14.91
CA VAL A 270 4.74 16.62 15.76
C VAL A 270 5.72 17.79 15.74
N GLN A 271 5.90 18.44 14.59
CA GLN A 271 6.69 19.68 14.48
C GLN A 271 6.09 20.82 15.32
N GLU A 272 4.77 21.04 15.23
CA GLU A 272 4.07 22.04 16.04
C GLU A 272 4.13 21.76 17.55
N LEU A 273 4.19 20.49 17.95
CA LEU A 273 4.36 20.11 19.36
C LEU A 273 5.76 20.46 19.90
N GLY A 274 6.77 20.60 19.03
CA GLY A 274 8.14 20.93 19.41
C GLY A 274 8.88 19.81 20.15
N VAL A 275 8.33 18.60 20.15
CA VAL A 275 8.91 17.42 20.82
C VAL A 275 8.82 16.20 19.91
N PRO A 276 9.87 15.35 19.85
CA PRO A 276 9.84 14.17 19.02
C PRO A 276 8.94 13.09 19.64
N CYS A 277 8.00 12.55 18.87
CA CYS A 277 7.20 11.39 19.24
C CYS A 277 6.86 10.54 18.02
N ASP A 278 6.67 9.23 18.21
CA ASP A 278 6.28 8.31 17.13
C ASP A 278 4.92 8.72 16.54
N ILE A 279 4.71 8.42 15.26
CA ILE A 279 3.46 8.67 14.54
C ILE A 279 2.83 7.33 14.18
N ILE A 280 1.52 7.20 14.37
CA ILE A 280 0.72 6.11 13.82
C ILE A 280 -0.30 6.70 12.85
N VAL A 281 -0.44 6.09 11.68
CA VAL A 281 -1.53 6.37 10.74
C VAL A 281 -2.43 5.16 10.65
N THR A 282 -3.75 5.39 10.58
CA THR A 282 -4.71 4.28 10.62
C THR A 282 -6.02 4.59 9.90
N ASP A 283 -6.67 3.55 9.37
CA ASP A 283 -8.06 3.57 8.93
C ASP A 283 -8.99 2.80 9.90
N GLY A 284 -8.56 2.64 11.16
CA GLY A 284 -9.22 1.85 12.19
C GLY A 284 -8.95 0.34 12.10
N ILE A 285 -8.67 -0.19 10.91
CA ILE A 285 -8.38 -1.60 10.68
C ILE A 285 -6.88 -1.84 10.50
N ARG A 286 -6.23 -0.97 9.74
CA ARG A 286 -4.80 -1.03 9.44
C ARG A 286 -4.07 0.04 10.23
N TYR A 287 -2.93 -0.30 10.77
CA TYR A 287 -2.12 0.58 11.59
C TYR A 287 -0.70 0.55 11.08
N ARG A 288 -0.14 1.71 10.78
CA ARG A 288 1.28 1.84 10.43
C ARG A 288 1.95 2.83 11.35
N MET A 289 3.05 2.41 11.94
CA MET A 289 3.87 3.24 12.80
C MET A 289 5.12 3.73 12.07
N TYR A 290 5.46 4.99 12.31
CA TYR A 290 6.69 5.64 11.89
C TYR A 290 7.46 6.11 13.13
N ALA A 291 8.73 5.73 13.22
CA ALA A 291 9.53 5.96 14.42
C ALA A 291 10.23 7.32 14.33
N CYS A 292 10.05 8.19 15.33
CA CYS A 292 10.61 9.55 15.29
C CYS A 292 12.14 9.56 15.42
N ASP A 293 12.70 8.57 16.10
CA ASP A 293 14.14 8.36 16.26
C ASP A 293 14.83 7.84 14.98
N ARG A 294 14.06 7.58 13.92
CA ARG A 294 14.51 7.14 12.59
C ARG A 294 13.96 8.02 11.48
N GLU A 295 13.83 9.32 11.74
CA GLU A 295 13.33 10.30 10.75
C GLU A 295 11.96 9.93 10.16
N PHE A 296 11.12 9.25 10.95
CA PHE A 296 9.82 8.72 10.54
C PHE A 296 9.89 7.69 9.40
N GLU A 297 10.92 6.84 9.38
CA GLU A 297 10.90 5.60 8.60
C GLU A 297 9.78 4.66 9.07
N PRO A 298 9.15 3.88 8.15
CA PRO A 298 8.20 2.83 8.51
C PRO A 298 8.82 1.85 9.52
N PHE A 299 8.20 1.69 10.67
CA PHE A 299 8.74 0.88 11.77
C PHE A 299 8.00 -0.44 11.96
N ALA A 300 6.67 -0.40 11.96
CA ALA A 300 5.81 -1.56 12.17
C ALA A 300 4.44 -1.35 11.52
N TYR A 301 3.77 -2.46 11.20
CA TYR A 301 2.46 -2.48 10.56
C TYR A 301 1.58 -3.58 11.17
N ALA A 302 0.27 -3.36 11.22
CA ALA A 302 -0.70 -4.39 11.56
C ALA A 302 -1.98 -4.18 10.77
N ASN A 303 -2.59 -5.27 10.32
CA ASN A 303 -3.92 -5.30 9.73
C ASN A 303 -4.81 -6.19 10.62
N LEU A 304 -5.78 -5.59 11.33
CA LEU A 304 -6.57 -6.30 12.35
C LEU A 304 -7.43 -7.44 11.78
N VAL A 305 -7.71 -7.44 10.46
CA VAL A 305 -8.48 -8.51 9.81
C VAL A 305 -7.59 -9.55 9.11
N ARG A 306 -6.27 -9.32 9.09
CA ARG A 306 -5.27 -10.23 8.55
C ARG A 306 -3.95 -10.04 9.28
N LEU A 307 -3.90 -10.47 10.53
CA LEU A 307 -2.73 -10.26 11.39
C LEU A 307 -1.60 -11.21 11.02
N LYS A 308 -0.47 -10.61 10.64
CA LYS A 308 0.79 -11.30 10.40
C LYS A 308 1.70 -11.23 11.63
N GLN A 309 2.70 -12.12 11.70
CA GLN A 309 3.62 -12.20 12.83
C GLN A 309 4.37 -10.87 13.11
N SER A 310 4.67 -10.06 12.08
CA SER A 310 5.32 -8.75 12.25
C SER A 310 4.47 -7.73 13.01
N ALA A 311 3.14 -7.92 13.11
CA ALA A 311 2.25 -7.05 13.85
C ALA A 311 2.58 -7.00 15.35
N VAL A 312 3.20 -8.05 15.91
CA VAL A 312 3.65 -8.10 17.30
C VAL A 312 4.58 -6.93 17.62
N LYS A 313 5.45 -6.54 16.67
CA LYS A 313 6.36 -5.39 16.82
C LYS A 313 5.60 -4.07 17.04
N LEU A 314 4.46 -3.90 16.37
CA LEU A 314 3.60 -2.74 16.56
C LEU A 314 3.01 -2.77 17.98
N PHE A 315 2.46 -3.92 18.38
CA PHE A 315 1.82 -4.07 19.69
C PHE A 315 2.78 -3.79 20.83
N ASP A 316 3.99 -4.36 20.78
CA ASP A 316 5.00 -4.15 21.81
C ASP A 316 5.47 -2.69 21.88
N ARG A 317 5.63 -2.01 20.73
CA ARG A 317 6.03 -0.58 20.71
C ARG A 317 4.92 0.34 21.21
N MET A 318 3.66 -0.02 20.98
CA MET A 318 2.48 0.74 21.43
C MET A 318 2.04 0.40 22.86
N ARG A 319 2.44 -0.73 23.43
CA ARG A 319 2.00 -1.15 24.76
C ARG A 319 2.43 -0.15 25.83
N ARG A 320 1.59 0.03 26.84
CA ARG A 320 1.98 0.75 28.05
C ARG A 320 2.98 -0.11 28.83
N ASN A 321 4.26 0.29 28.81
CA ASN A 321 5.29 -0.25 29.70
C ASN A 321 5.07 0.20 31.15
#